data_AF-A0A947ZSF2-F1
#
_entry.id   AF-A0A947ZSF2-F1
#
_cell.length_a   1.000
_cell.length_b   1.000
_cell.length_c   1.000
_cell.angle_alpha   90.00
_cell.angle_beta   90.00
_cell.angle_gamma   90.00
#
_symmetry.space_group_name_H-M   'P 1'
#
loop_
_entity.id
_entity.type
_entity.pdbx_description
1 polymer ?
#
loop_
_entity_poly.entity_id
_entity_poly.type
_entity_poly.pdbx_seq_one_letter_code
_entity_poly.pdbx_strand_id
1 'polypeptide(L)'
;MITLCQLRHKSGLIFGTSGEIIACNSLFDYPLGEFGKDFSKGEELLSFLNSTSVVNSFSRLNNYPSEKCVSCKKHSLCGGGCVMLWSVYKADEVITGFD
;
A
#
# COMPACT_ATOMS: atom_id res chain seq x y z
N MET A 1 9.38 -8.58 14.26
CA MET A 1 9.34 -8.91 12.82
C MET A 1 9.29 -7.61 12.04
N ILE A 2 10.20 -7.42 11.08
CA ILE A 2 10.23 -6.26 10.18
C ILE A 2 9.52 -6.67 8.88
N THR A 3 8.62 -5.82 8.38
CA THR A 3 7.88 -6.09 7.13
C THR A 3 8.76 -5.82 5.92
N LEU A 4 8.70 -6.71 4.93
CA LEU A 4 9.32 -6.53 3.60
C LEU A 4 8.29 -6.05 2.56
N CYS A 5 7.11 -5.58 3.01
CA CYS A 5 6.03 -5.19 2.13
C CYS A 5 6.37 -3.93 1.32
N GLN A 6 6.49 -4.08 -0.01
CA GLN A 6 6.77 -2.98 -0.93
C GLN A 6 5.72 -1.86 -0.88
N LEU A 7 4.44 -2.20 -0.68
CA LEU A 7 3.35 -1.23 -0.56
C LEU A 7 3.52 -0.35 0.68
N ARG A 8 4.00 -0.93 1.78
CA ARG A 8 4.23 -0.21 3.04
C ARG A 8 5.39 0.77 2.95
N HIS A 9 6.46 0.33 2.29
CA HIS A 9 7.68 1.11 2.10
C HIS A 9 7.61 2.05 0.89
N LYS A 10 6.56 1.94 0.06
CA LYS A 10 6.43 2.63 -1.23
C LYS A 10 7.68 2.42 -2.11
N SER A 11 8.28 1.24 -2.02
CA SER A 11 9.60 0.93 -2.58
C SER A 11 9.52 0.11 -3.87
N GLY A 12 8.31 -0.17 -4.35
CA GLY A 12 8.07 -0.98 -5.53
C GLY A 12 6.85 -0.50 -6.29
N LEU A 13 6.85 -0.82 -7.58
CA LEU A 13 5.78 -0.54 -8.52
C LEU A 13 5.60 -1.77 -9.38
N ILE A 14 4.36 -2.16 -9.64
CA ILE A 14 4.06 -3.29 -10.52
C ILE A 14 3.33 -2.74 -11.76
N PHE A 15 3.76 -3.21 -12.93
CA PHE A 15 3.10 -2.94 -14.19
C PHE A 15 2.24 -4.13 -14.58
N GLY A 16 0.96 -3.88 -14.82
CA GLY A 16 0.03 -4.82 -15.43
C GLY A 16 0.35 -5.04 -16.90
N THR A 17 -0.23 -6.10 -17.48
CA THR A 17 0.03 -6.47 -18.88
C THR A 17 -0.56 -5.49 -19.88
N SER A 18 -1.52 -4.65 -19.49
CA SER A 18 -2.12 -3.62 -20.34
C SER A 18 -1.54 -2.24 -20.07
N GLY A 19 -0.47 -2.13 -19.26
CA GLY A 19 0.17 -0.86 -18.91
C GLY A 19 -0.40 -0.20 -17.66
N GLU A 20 -1.24 -0.89 -16.89
CA GLU A 20 -1.72 -0.43 -15.60
C GLU A 20 -0.58 -0.36 -14.58
N ILE A 21 -0.68 0.57 -13.64
CA ILE A 21 0.17 0.63 -12.46
C ILE A 21 -0.62 0.12 -11.28
N ILE A 22 -0.11 -0.90 -10.58
CA ILE A 22 -0.73 -1.44 -9.36
C ILE A 22 0.24 -1.38 -8.17
N ALA A 23 -0.31 -1.11 -6.99
CA ALA A 23 0.48 -0.93 -5.76
C ALA A 23 0.95 -2.26 -5.14
N CYS A 24 0.26 -3.35 -5.44
CA CYS A 24 0.51 -4.70 -4.95
C CYS A 24 -0.17 -5.71 -5.88
N ASN A 25 0.42 -6.92 -6.03
CA ASN A 25 -0.18 -7.98 -6.84
C ASN A 25 -1.57 -8.39 -6.35
N SER A 26 -1.84 -8.27 -5.04
CA SER A 26 -3.16 -8.56 -4.48
C SER A 26 -4.21 -7.47 -4.74
N LEU A 27 -3.84 -6.36 -5.39
CA LEU A 27 -4.70 -5.23 -5.73
C LEU A 27 -4.78 -5.03 -7.26
N PHE A 28 -4.67 -6.12 -8.04
CA PHE A 28 -4.61 -6.04 -9.50
C PHE A 28 -5.86 -5.38 -10.13
N ASP A 29 -7.04 -5.54 -9.52
CA ASP A 29 -8.29 -4.90 -9.97
C ASP A 29 -8.43 -3.43 -9.55
N TYR A 30 -7.45 -2.88 -8.83
CA TYR A 30 -7.45 -1.50 -8.34
C TYR A 30 -6.21 -0.74 -8.82
N PRO A 31 -6.12 -0.45 -10.12
CA PRO A 31 -4.99 0.29 -10.66
C PRO A 31 -4.94 1.71 -10.10
N LEU A 32 -3.72 2.19 -9.85
CA LEU A 32 -3.46 3.57 -9.50
C LEU A 32 -3.63 4.48 -10.71
N GLY A 33 -3.19 4.01 -11.89
CA GLY A 33 -3.27 4.68 -13.19
C GLY A 33 -2.77 3.78 -14.33
N GLU A 34 -2.66 4.33 -15.54
CA GLU A 34 -2.42 3.57 -16.77
C GLU A 34 -1.53 4.31 -17.77
N PHE A 35 -0.61 3.58 -18.41
CA PHE A 35 0.25 4.11 -19.48
C PHE A 35 -0.57 4.52 -20.72
N GLY A 36 -0.25 5.67 -21.29
CA GLY A 36 -1.00 6.27 -22.42
C GLY A 36 -2.26 7.03 -21.99
N LYS A 37 -2.63 6.99 -20.71
CA LYS A 37 -3.77 7.72 -20.13
C LYS A 37 -3.34 8.70 -19.06
N ASP A 38 -2.66 8.21 -18.03
CA ASP A 38 -2.23 9.02 -16.88
C ASP A 38 -0.77 9.49 -17.02
N PHE A 39 0.04 8.76 -17.77
CA PHE A 39 1.43 9.11 -18.11
C PHE A 39 1.84 8.43 -19.42
N SER A 40 2.76 9.03 -20.16
CA SER A 40 3.30 8.49 -21.42
C SER A 40 4.83 8.44 -21.46
N LYS A 41 5.52 8.98 -20.45
CA LYS A 41 6.98 8.96 -20.32
C LYS A 41 7.43 8.99 -18.85
N GLY A 42 8.73 8.78 -18.60
CA GLY A 42 9.28 8.62 -17.26
C GLY A 42 9.05 9.81 -16.33
N GLU A 43 9.18 11.05 -16.82
CA GLU A 43 8.98 12.25 -16.00
C GLU A 43 7.51 12.44 -15.60
N GLU A 44 6.60 12.10 -16.51
CA GLU A 44 5.16 12.10 -16.26
C GLU A 44 4.78 11.02 -15.26
N LEU A 45 5.38 9.83 -15.36
CA LEU A 45 5.20 8.76 -14.38
C LEU A 45 5.61 9.23 -12.98
N LEU A 46 6.78 9.85 -12.83
CA LEU A 46 7.22 10.38 -11.53
C LEU A 46 6.27 11.44 -11.00
N SER A 47 5.79 12.33 -11.88
CA SER A 47 4.82 13.37 -11.50
C SER A 47 3.49 12.75 -11.07
N PHE A 48 3.03 11.73 -11.79
CA PHE A 48 1.81 10.99 -11.51
C PHE A 48 1.89 10.24 -10.17
N LEU A 49 2.99 9.54 -9.89
CA LEU A 49 3.19 8.81 -8.62
C LEU A 49 3.26 9.75 -7.41
N ASN A 50 3.66 11.00 -7.61
CA ASN A 50 3.67 12.05 -6.59
C ASN A 50 2.39 12.89 -6.56
N SER A 51 1.40 12.58 -7.39
CA SER A 51 0.11 13.27 -7.37
C SER A 51 -0.62 13.05 -6.04
N THR A 52 -1.43 14.04 -5.65
CA THR A 52 -2.24 13.97 -4.42
C THR A 52 -3.13 12.72 -4.40
N SER A 53 -3.64 12.29 -5.56
CA SER A 53 -4.46 11.08 -5.68
C SER A 53 -3.69 9.83 -5.26
N VAL A 54 -2.52 9.59 -5.86
CA VAL A 54 -1.69 8.41 -5.57
C VAL A 54 -1.18 8.44 -4.13
N VAL A 55 -0.71 9.60 -3.66
CA VAL A 55 -0.23 9.78 -2.28
C VAL A 55 -1.35 9.46 -1.27
N ASN A 56 -2.57 9.92 -1.52
CA ASN A 56 -3.72 9.63 -0.66
C ASN A 56 -4.11 8.15 -0.67
N SER A 57 -4.06 7.48 -1.83
CA SER A 57 -4.29 6.04 -1.93
C SER A 57 -3.31 5.25 -1.05
N PHE A 58 -2.01 5.54 -1.15
CA PHE A 58 -1.01 4.92 -0.29
C PHE A 58 -1.18 5.25 1.19
N SER A 59 -1.63 6.46 1.53
CA SER A 59 -1.93 6.85 2.92
C SER A 59 -3.06 5.99 3.50
N ARG A 60 -4.14 5.81 2.74
CA ARG A 60 -5.29 4.97 3.15
C ARG A 60 -4.91 3.50 3.31
N LEU A 61 -4.12 2.96 2.38
CA LEU A 61 -3.67 1.56 2.41
C LEU A 61 -2.66 1.28 3.55
N ASN A 62 -2.01 2.31 4.08
CA ASN A 62 -1.03 2.20 5.17
C ASN A 62 -1.54 2.75 6.51
N ASN A 63 -2.87 2.85 6.66
CA ASN A 63 -3.45 3.29 7.91
C ASN A 63 -3.36 2.20 8.99
N TYR A 64 -3.51 2.60 10.26
CA TYR A 64 -3.51 1.67 11.38
C TYR A 64 -4.68 0.69 11.27
N PRO A 65 -4.44 -0.63 11.29
CA PRO A 65 -5.53 -1.59 11.14
C PRO A 65 -6.30 -1.83 12.45
N SER A 66 -5.69 -1.52 13.61
CA SER A 66 -6.21 -1.80 14.95
C SER A 66 -5.77 -0.72 15.92
N GLU A 67 -6.56 -0.46 16.96
CA GLU A 67 -6.19 0.43 18.08
C GLU A 67 -4.91 -0.05 18.79
N LYS A 68 -4.66 -1.36 18.81
CA LYS A 68 -3.41 -1.93 19.32
C LYS A 68 -2.18 -1.41 18.56
N CYS A 69 -2.34 -1.03 17.28
CA CYS A 69 -1.26 -0.51 16.46
C CYS A 69 -0.99 0.97 16.68
N VAL A 70 -1.98 1.76 17.11
CA VAL A 70 -1.86 3.23 17.26
C VAL A 70 -0.80 3.60 18.29
N SER A 71 -0.74 2.87 19.41
CA SER A 71 0.24 3.09 20.48
C SER A 71 1.46 2.17 20.39
N CYS A 72 1.53 1.30 19.38
CA CYS A 72 2.60 0.30 19.29
C CYS A 72 3.91 0.91 18.77
N LYS A 73 4.95 0.88 19.61
CA LYS A 73 6.31 1.36 19.25
C LYS A 73 6.95 0.59 18.09
N LYS A 74 6.51 -0.64 17.83
CA LYS A 74 7.00 -1.50 16.74
C LYS A 74 6.16 -1.33 15.45
N HIS A 75 5.12 -0.50 15.44
CA HIS A 75 4.26 -0.32 14.26
C HIS A 75 5.02 0.14 13.01
N SER A 76 6.01 1.03 13.17
CA SER A 76 6.87 1.47 12.07
C SER A 76 7.62 0.31 11.40
N LEU A 77 7.84 -0.80 12.12
CA LEU A 77 8.55 -1.98 11.61
C LEU A 77 7.63 -2.95 10.87
N CYS A 78 6.36 -3.11 11.27
CA CYS A 78 5.47 -4.12 10.70
C CYS A 78 4.27 -3.57 9.92
N GLY A 79 3.84 -2.33 10.19
CA GLY A 79 2.62 -1.73 9.63
C GLY A 79 1.32 -2.42 10.08
N GLY A 80 1.38 -3.22 11.16
CA GLY A 80 0.26 -4.05 11.61
C GLY A 80 0.08 -5.36 10.84
N GLY A 81 0.74 -5.57 9.70
CA GLY A 81 0.63 -6.78 8.87
C GLY A 81 0.27 -6.44 7.42
N CYS A 82 -0.20 -7.44 6.66
CA CYS A 82 -0.65 -7.22 5.28
C CYS A 82 -2.02 -6.52 5.28
N VAL A 83 -2.15 -5.39 4.55
CA VAL A 83 -3.43 -4.66 4.44
C VAL A 83 -4.57 -5.53 3.91
N MET A 84 -4.26 -6.52 3.06
CA MET A 84 -5.26 -7.45 2.51
C MET A 84 -5.87 -8.36 3.57
N LEU A 85 -5.21 -8.59 4.70
CA LEU A 85 -5.81 -9.35 5.80
C LEU A 85 -6.99 -8.57 6.40
N TRP A 86 -6.93 -7.25 6.40
CA TRP A 86 -7.94 -6.38 7.02
C TRP A 86 -9.15 -6.13 6.14
N SER A 87 -9.12 -6.55 4.86
CA SER A 87 -10.31 -6.60 4.01
C SER A 87 -11.14 -7.87 4.24
N VAL A 88 -10.62 -8.85 4.99
CA VAL A 88 -11.28 -10.15 5.23
C VAL A 88 -11.53 -10.39 6.72
N TYR A 89 -10.59 -10.00 7.58
CA TYR A 89 -10.63 -10.24 9.01
C TYR A 89 -10.68 -8.93 9.80
N LYS A 90 -11.30 -8.97 10.98
CA LYS A 90 -11.20 -7.87 11.94
C LYS A 90 -9.81 -7.88 12.57
N ALA A 91 -9.06 -6.80 12.37
CA ALA A 91 -7.68 -6.72 12.82
C ALA A 91 -7.51 -6.94 14.33
N ASP A 92 -8.44 -6.45 15.16
CA ASP A 92 -8.38 -6.60 16.62
C ASP A 92 -8.44 -8.07 17.09
N GLU A 93 -9.05 -8.95 16.30
CA GLU A 93 -9.19 -10.38 16.58
C GLU A 93 -7.92 -11.16 16.19
N VAL A 94 -7.17 -10.69 15.20
CA VAL A 94 -6.00 -11.39 14.63
C VAL A 94 -4.68 -10.83 15.16
N ILE A 95 -4.60 -9.52 15.39
CA ILE A 95 -3.40 -8.87 15.90
C ILE A 95 -3.30 -9.14 17.40
N THR A 96 -2.40 -10.04 17.76
CA THR A 96 -2.12 -10.39 19.17
C THR A 96 -1.34 -9.29 19.90
N GLY A 97 -0.71 -8.37 19.18
CA GLY A 97 0.19 -7.36 19.74
C GLY A 97 1.61 -7.87 19.88
N PHE A 98 2.52 -6.97 20.25
CA PHE A 98 3.87 -7.33 20.68
C PHE A 98 3.94 -7.09 22.18
N ASP A 99 4.34 -8.12 22.92
CA ASP A 99 4.87 -7.94 24.28
C ASP A 99 6.14 -7.06 24.26
#